data_AF-A0A8H4P5I6-F1
#
_entry.id   AF-A0A8H4P5I6-F1
#
_cell.length_a   1.000
_cell.length_b   1.000
_cell.length_c   1.000
_cell.angle_alpha   90.00
_cell.angle_beta   90.00
_cell.angle_gamma   90.00
#
_symmetry.space_group_name_H-M   'P 1'
#
loop_
_entity.id
_entity.type
_entity.pdbx_description
1 polymer ?
#
loop_
_entity_poly.entity_id
_entity_poly.type
_entity_poly.pdbx_seq_one_letter_code
_entity_poly.pdbx_strand_id
1 'polypeptide(L)'
;MKPYAILSFGAMLLGSASPAEASGCKLPPCGRFENNTPWTAKWADLGMTPHLCQLSNVAKPVKCKQFSLAAHSSRGGYFHKPRTDVDAFCFADRTYYVKFGPRGSEKAIKKGVWIKINSAQTATCVSRNGAPHCTVG
;
A
#
# COMPACT_ATOMS: atom_id res chain seq x y z
N MET A 1 -3.22 -53.08 -32.25
CA MET A 1 -3.03 -51.76 -32.88
C MET A 1 -3.68 -50.72 -31.98
N LYS A 2 -2.93 -49.68 -31.58
CA LYS A 2 -3.30 -48.67 -30.56
C LYS A 2 -4.07 -47.50 -31.21
N PRO A 3 -5.18 -47.01 -30.63
CA PRO A 3 -5.62 -45.65 -30.90
C PRO A 3 -4.89 -44.68 -29.96
N TYR A 4 -4.25 -43.67 -30.55
CA TYR A 4 -3.64 -42.55 -29.84
C TYR A 4 -4.73 -41.56 -29.44
N ALA A 5 -4.86 -41.29 -28.14
CA ALA A 5 -5.71 -40.21 -27.63
C ALA A 5 -4.92 -38.89 -27.67
N ILE A 6 -5.41 -37.93 -28.47
CA ILE A 6 -4.91 -36.56 -28.48
C ILE A 6 -5.62 -35.81 -27.36
N LEU A 7 -4.91 -35.55 -26.25
CA LEU A 7 -5.38 -34.68 -25.18
C LEU A 7 -5.10 -33.23 -25.57
N SER A 8 -6.19 -32.52 -25.86
CA SER A 8 -6.23 -31.09 -26.17
C SER A 8 -5.78 -30.27 -24.95
N PHE A 9 -4.77 -29.43 -25.12
CA PHE A 9 -4.37 -28.42 -24.14
C PHE A 9 -5.35 -27.25 -24.20
N GLY A 10 -6.29 -27.19 -23.25
CA GLY A 10 -7.10 -26.01 -23.03
C GLY A 10 -6.25 -24.87 -22.48
N ALA A 11 -5.94 -23.88 -23.32
CA ALA A 11 -5.32 -22.64 -22.89
C ALA A 11 -6.34 -21.77 -22.15
N MET A 12 -6.26 -21.73 -20.81
CA MET A 12 -6.97 -20.72 -20.02
C MET A 12 -6.30 -19.36 -20.26
N LEU A 13 -6.94 -18.53 -21.08
CA LEU A 13 -6.68 -17.10 -21.15
C LEU A 13 -7.11 -16.46 -19.82
N LEU A 14 -6.18 -16.39 -18.86
CA LEU A 14 -6.32 -15.55 -17.69
C LEU A 14 -6.25 -14.09 -18.15
N GLY A 15 -7.42 -13.49 -18.33
CA GLY A 15 -7.57 -12.08 -18.65
C GLY A 15 -6.79 -11.23 -17.65
N SER A 16 -5.93 -10.37 -18.18
CA SER A 16 -5.25 -9.32 -17.42
C SER A 16 -6.31 -8.36 -16.88
N ALA A 17 -6.71 -8.57 -15.62
CA ALA A 17 -7.45 -7.57 -14.88
C ALA A 17 -6.56 -6.32 -14.80
N SER A 18 -6.90 -5.29 -15.58
CA SER A 18 -6.26 -3.98 -15.46
C SER A 18 -6.40 -3.55 -14.00
N PRO A 19 -5.30 -3.24 -13.29
CA PRO A 19 -5.39 -2.80 -11.91
C PRO A 19 -6.22 -1.54 -11.91
N ALA A 20 -7.41 -1.62 -11.31
CA ALA A 20 -8.34 -0.51 -11.22
C ALA A 20 -7.58 0.70 -10.65
N GLU A 21 -7.42 1.72 -11.49
CA GLU A 21 -6.53 2.83 -11.23
C GLU A 21 -6.89 3.49 -9.91
N ALA A 22 -5.85 3.84 -9.14
CA ALA A 22 -5.99 4.69 -7.98
C ALA A 22 -6.65 6.01 -8.40
N SER A 23 -7.24 6.77 -7.47
CA SER A 23 -7.64 8.14 -7.80
C SER A 23 -6.43 8.90 -8.32
N GLY A 24 -6.38 9.11 -9.63
CA GLY A 24 -5.20 9.63 -10.30
C GLY A 24 -4.86 11.00 -9.73
N CYS A 25 -3.59 11.21 -9.33
CA CYS A 25 -3.19 12.50 -8.81
C CYS A 25 -3.09 13.53 -9.95
N LYS A 26 -4.06 14.44 -10.02
CA LYS A 26 -4.20 15.43 -11.11
C LYS A 26 -3.24 16.61 -10.96
N LEU A 27 -3.04 17.10 -9.74
CA LEU A 27 -2.20 18.25 -9.41
C LEU A 27 -1.30 17.89 -8.21
N PRO A 28 -0.04 18.36 -8.19
CA PRO A 28 0.83 18.16 -7.04
C PRO A 28 0.35 18.99 -5.82
N PRO A 29 0.73 18.58 -4.59
CA PRO A 29 1.53 17.39 -4.29
C PRO A 29 0.69 16.10 -4.27
N CYS A 30 1.34 14.94 -4.35
CA CYS A 30 0.68 13.63 -4.24
C CYS A 30 1.39 12.79 -3.19
N GLY A 31 0.61 12.24 -2.27
CA GLY A 31 1.04 11.40 -1.18
C GLY A 31 1.82 10.21 -1.71
N ARG A 32 2.87 9.85 -0.99
CA ARG A 32 3.82 8.82 -1.42
C ARG A 32 4.11 7.87 -0.27
N PHE A 33 4.25 6.61 -0.61
CA PHE A 33 4.70 5.58 0.30
C PHE A 33 5.87 4.79 -0.29
N GLU A 34 6.96 4.72 0.47
CA GLU A 34 8.17 3.98 0.15
C GLU A 34 8.38 2.88 1.18
N ASN A 35 8.29 1.64 0.70
CA ASN A 35 8.55 0.46 1.50
C ASN A 35 9.95 -0.06 1.22
N ASN A 36 10.95 0.44 1.93
CA ASN A 36 12.33 -0.04 1.86
C ASN A 36 12.59 -1.21 2.83
N THR A 37 11.53 -1.90 3.25
CA THR A 37 11.59 -3.04 4.16
C THR A 37 11.52 -4.36 3.38
N PRO A 38 11.95 -5.50 3.97
CA PRO A 38 11.85 -6.81 3.34
C PRO A 38 10.44 -7.42 3.41
N TRP A 39 9.44 -6.68 3.90
CA TRP A 39 8.08 -7.19 4.10
C TRP A 39 7.10 -6.52 3.16
N THR A 40 6.02 -7.24 2.82
CA THR A 40 4.92 -6.66 2.05
C THR A 40 4.15 -5.68 2.93
N ALA A 41 3.95 -4.49 2.43
CA ALA A 41 3.10 -3.48 3.05
C ALA A 41 1.78 -3.34 2.27
N LYS A 42 0.89 -2.48 2.76
CA LYS A 42 -0.28 -2.04 2.01
C LYS A 42 -0.36 -0.54 1.95
N TRP A 43 -0.95 -0.04 0.87
CA TRP A 43 -1.39 1.34 0.73
C TRP A 43 -2.87 1.38 0.36
N ALA A 44 -3.50 2.53 0.55
CA ALA A 44 -4.91 2.69 0.25
C ALA A 44 -5.24 4.08 -0.28
N ASP A 45 -6.29 4.12 -1.10
CA ASP A 45 -7.09 5.30 -1.41
C ASP A 45 -8.25 5.35 -0.41
N LEU A 46 -8.39 6.45 0.33
CA LEU A 46 -9.46 6.65 1.30
C LEU A 46 -10.73 7.19 0.61
N GLY A 47 -11.89 6.86 1.17
CA GLY A 47 -13.20 7.22 0.58
C GLY A 47 -13.64 6.29 -0.56
N MET A 48 -12.76 5.44 -1.08
CA MET A 48 -13.09 4.43 -2.09
C MET A 48 -13.65 3.14 -1.46
N THR A 49 -14.24 2.27 -2.28
CA THR A 49 -14.77 0.94 -1.87
C THR A 49 -13.92 -0.15 -2.54
N PRO A 50 -13.96 -1.45 -2.12
CA PRO A 50 -14.92 -2.12 -1.23
C PRO A 50 -14.48 -2.32 0.23
N HIS A 51 -13.30 -1.86 0.64
CA HIS A 51 -12.73 -2.24 1.93
C HIS A 51 -13.04 -1.23 3.04
N LEU A 52 -12.72 -1.63 4.27
CA LEU A 52 -12.70 -0.78 5.44
C LEU A 52 -11.26 -0.70 6.00
N CYS A 53 -10.82 0.51 6.32
CA CYS A 53 -9.51 0.80 6.88
C CYS A 53 -9.66 1.40 8.28
N GLN A 54 -9.13 0.72 9.29
CA GLN A 54 -9.09 1.23 10.66
C GLN A 54 -7.91 2.19 10.83
N LEU A 55 -8.17 3.50 10.80
CA LEU A 55 -7.13 4.51 11.01
C LEU A 55 -6.74 4.58 12.50
N SER A 56 -5.48 4.88 12.80
CA SER A 56 -4.95 4.90 14.19
C SER A 56 -5.66 5.89 15.14
N ASN A 57 -6.16 7.01 14.62
CA ASN A 57 -6.77 8.09 15.40
C ASN A 57 -8.27 8.26 15.12
N VAL A 58 -8.94 7.25 14.56
CA VAL A 58 -10.37 7.31 14.24
C VAL A 58 -11.08 6.11 14.85
N ALA A 59 -12.17 6.32 15.59
CA ALA A 59 -12.84 5.24 16.31
C ALA A 59 -13.53 4.22 15.38
N LYS A 60 -14.02 4.67 14.22
CA LYS A 60 -14.72 3.83 13.25
C LYS A 60 -13.87 3.63 11.99
N PRO A 61 -13.83 2.42 11.41
CA PRO A 61 -13.19 2.20 10.12
C PRO A 61 -13.79 3.10 9.04
N VAL A 62 -12.94 3.57 8.13
CA VAL A 62 -13.36 4.39 6.97
C VAL A 62 -13.38 3.53 5.71
N LYS A 63 -14.23 3.88 4.74
CA LYS A 63 -14.21 3.27 3.42
C LYS A 63 -12.85 3.49 2.76
N CYS A 64 -12.28 2.45 2.18
CA CYS A 64 -11.05 2.54 1.42
C CYS A 64 -10.96 1.47 0.32
N LYS A 65 -10.01 1.67 -0.60
CA LYS A 65 -9.54 0.63 -1.51
C LYS A 65 -8.10 0.29 -1.15
N GLN A 66 -7.83 -0.98 -0.84
CA GLN A 66 -6.52 -1.43 -0.38
C GLN A 66 -5.74 -2.08 -1.52
N PHE A 67 -4.43 -1.89 -1.50
CA PHE A 67 -3.50 -2.47 -2.47
C PHE A 67 -2.25 -2.97 -1.75
N SER A 68 -1.65 -4.03 -2.28
CA SER A 68 -0.36 -4.52 -1.79
C SER A 68 0.78 -3.65 -2.34
N LEU A 69 1.82 -3.46 -1.52
CA LEU A 69 3.10 -2.88 -1.93
C LEU A 69 4.20 -3.86 -1.58
N ALA A 70 4.93 -4.34 -2.59
CA ALA A 70 5.99 -5.31 -2.40
C ALA A 70 7.13 -4.76 -1.53
N ALA A 71 7.95 -5.66 -0.99
CA ALA A 71 9.22 -5.29 -0.38
C ALA A 71 10.08 -4.47 -1.36
N HIS A 72 10.84 -3.50 -0.84
CA HIS A 72 11.73 -2.63 -1.62
C HIS A 72 11.07 -1.94 -2.81
N SER A 73 9.83 -1.46 -2.63
CA SER A 73 9.07 -0.78 -3.68
C SER A 73 8.37 0.47 -3.17
N SER A 74 7.91 1.32 -4.09
CA SER A 74 7.23 2.56 -3.77
C SER A 74 5.97 2.77 -4.61
N ARG A 75 5.07 3.61 -4.10
CA ARG A 75 3.86 4.03 -4.78
C ARG A 75 3.52 5.47 -4.44
N GLY A 76 2.87 6.16 -5.37
CA GLY A 76 2.43 7.53 -5.18
C GLY A 76 3.42 8.56 -5.70
N GLY A 77 3.14 9.83 -5.43
CA GLY A 77 3.92 10.95 -5.93
C GLY A 77 3.51 11.41 -7.35
N TYR A 78 3.66 12.71 -7.59
CA TYR A 78 3.28 13.35 -8.85
C TYR A 78 4.18 12.97 -10.04
N PHE A 79 5.45 12.70 -9.76
CA PHE A 79 6.46 12.44 -10.79
C PHE A 79 6.59 10.96 -11.16
N HIS A 80 5.88 10.06 -10.47
CA HIS A 80 5.85 8.63 -10.79
C HIS A 80 4.58 8.29 -11.59
N LYS A 81 4.72 7.42 -12.59
CA LYS A 81 3.58 6.90 -13.36
C LYS A 81 3.19 5.49 -12.86
N PRO A 82 1.89 5.17 -12.74
CA PRO A 82 0.76 6.11 -12.82
C PRO A 82 0.76 7.07 -11.63
N ARG A 83 0.37 8.33 -11.88
CA ARG A 83 0.26 9.34 -10.82
C ARG A 83 -0.78 8.90 -9.81
N THR A 84 -0.36 8.66 -8.58
CA THR A 84 -1.21 8.12 -7.52
C THR A 84 -1.08 9.04 -6.30
N ASP A 85 -2.19 9.35 -5.64
CA ASP A 85 -2.19 10.02 -4.34
C ASP A 85 -2.40 8.96 -3.26
N VAL A 86 -1.32 8.56 -2.57
CA VAL A 86 -1.45 7.58 -1.49
C VAL A 86 -2.01 8.27 -0.26
N ASP A 87 -3.19 7.86 0.19
CA ASP A 87 -3.84 8.46 1.38
C ASP A 87 -3.44 7.78 2.69
N ALA A 88 -3.12 6.49 2.66
CA ALA A 88 -2.79 5.74 3.86
C ALA A 88 -1.90 4.53 3.58
N PHE A 89 -1.18 4.09 4.61
CA PHE A 89 -0.36 2.88 4.56
C PHE A 89 -0.49 2.04 5.85
N CYS A 90 -0.19 0.75 5.73
CA CYS A 90 -0.05 -0.13 6.89
C CYS A 90 0.86 -1.34 6.61
N PHE A 91 1.26 -2.02 7.68
CA PHE A 91 1.73 -3.40 7.61
C PHE A 91 0.65 -4.32 8.19
N ALA A 92 0.13 -5.23 7.37
CA ALA A 92 -1.03 -6.04 7.72
C ALA A 92 -0.72 -7.19 8.70
N ASP A 93 0.52 -7.67 8.71
CA ASP A 93 0.94 -8.89 9.41
C ASP A 93 1.77 -8.61 10.67
N ARG A 94 2.28 -7.40 10.85
CA ARG A 94 3.22 -7.04 11.92
C ARG A 94 2.99 -5.66 12.52
N THR A 95 3.37 -5.53 13.79
CA THR A 95 3.53 -4.24 14.45
C THR A 95 4.65 -3.46 13.75
N TYR A 96 4.46 -2.16 13.63
CA TYR A 96 5.43 -1.26 13.02
C TYR A 96 5.46 0.07 13.77
N TYR A 97 6.48 0.87 13.54
CA TYR A 97 6.72 2.10 14.28
C TYR A 97 6.63 3.30 13.36
N VAL A 98 5.97 4.36 13.80
CA VAL A 98 5.76 5.56 12.98
C VAL A 98 6.13 6.81 13.73
N LYS A 99 6.90 7.67 13.05
CA LYS A 99 7.28 9.00 13.50
C LYS A 99 6.83 10.04 12.47
N PHE A 100 6.22 11.13 12.91
CA PHE A 100 5.85 12.26 12.05
C PHE A 100 6.85 13.40 12.20
N GLY A 101 7.51 13.77 11.11
CA GLY A 101 8.55 14.79 11.06
C GLY A 101 9.87 14.38 11.73
N PRO A 102 10.92 15.22 11.61
CA PRO A 102 12.25 14.91 12.15
C PRO A 102 12.26 14.89 13.69
N ARG A 103 11.43 15.72 14.33
CA ARG A 103 11.33 15.88 15.79
C ARG A 103 10.17 15.11 16.44
N GLY A 104 9.43 14.33 15.66
CA GLY A 104 8.32 13.53 16.21
C GLY A 104 8.81 12.44 17.15
N SER A 105 7.97 12.05 18.10
CA SER A 105 8.17 10.80 18.85
C SER A 105 7.72 9.62 18.01
N GLU A 106 8.49 8.54 18.04
CA GLU A 106 8.11 7.28 17.42
C GLU A 106 7.01 6.58 18.23
N LYS A 107 5.98 6.08 17.55
CA LYS A 107 4.85 5.38 18.16
C LYS A 107 4.70 3.98 17.56
N ALA A 108 4.46 2.98 18.41
CA ALA A 108 4.14 1.64 17.98
C ALA A 108 2.70 1.57 17.45
N ILE A 109 2.52 1.01 16.26
CA ILE A 109 1.25 0.82 15.57
C ILE A 109 1.00 -0.67 15.41
N LYS A 110 -0.16 -1.14 15.89
CA LYS A 110 -0.54 -2.55 15.79
C LYS A 110 -0.71 -2.97 14.32
N LYS A 111 -0.43 -4.23 14.02
CA LYS A 111 -0.66 -4.82 12.69
C LYS A 111 -2.07 -4.53 12.16
N GLY A 112 -2.16 -4.20 10.88
CA GLY A 112 -3.42 -3.92 10.19
C GLY A 112 -4.10 -2.59 10.54
N VAL A 113 -3.59 -1.83 11.51
CA VAL A 113 -4.01 -0.45 11.77
C VAL A 113 -3.35 0.46 10.74
N TRP A 114 -4.09 1.42 10.20
CA TRP A 114 -3.66 2.28 9.11
C TRP A 114 -3.18 3.64 9.61
N ILE A 115 -2.12 4.14 8.98
CA ILE A 115 -1.66 5.52 9.15
C ILE A 115 -2.05 6.33 7.94
N LYS A 116 -2.82 7.39 8.19
CA LYS A 116 -3.15 8.40 7.18
C LYS A 116 -1.94 9.30 6.93
N ILE A 117 -1.72 9.61 5.66
CA ILE A 117 -0.86 10.71 5.20
C ILE A 117 -1.70 11.67 4.37
N ASN A 118 -1.22 12.88 4.14
CA ASN A 118 -1.83 13.83 3.20
C ASN A 118 -1.04 13.86 1.88
N SER A 119 -1.58 14.55 0.88
CA SER A 119 -0.98 14.60 -0.45
C SER A 119 0.40 15.28 -0.48
N ALA A 120 0.77 16.05 0.55
CA ALA A 120 2.10 16.67 0.67
C ALA A 120 3.15 15.79 1.36
N GLN A 121 2.75 14.63 1.89
CA GLN A 121 3.59 13.79 2.73
C GLN A 121 4.16 12.58 2.00
N THR A 122 5.38 12.22 2.36
CA THR A 122 6.00 10.93 2.02
C THR A 122 6.19 10.11 3.28
N ALA A 123 5.66 8.90 3.29
CA ALA A 123 5.99 7.88 4.26
C ALA A 123 7.14 7.02 3.75
N THR A 124 8.27 6.99 4.46
CA THR A 124 9.41 6.12 4.14
C THR A 124 9.64 5.15 5.28
N CYS A 125 9.53 3.85 5.01
CA CYS A 125 9.73 2.79 5.98
C CYS A 125 11.02 2.01 5.70
N VAL A 126 11.81 1.77 6.75
CA VAL A 126 13.04 0.97 6.71
C VAL A 126 12.97 -0.16 7.74
N SER A 127 13.72 -1.23 7.50
CA SER A 127 13.88 -2.30 8.50
C SER A 127 14.88 -1.85 9.57
N ARG A 128 14.47 -1.89 10.84
CA ARG A 128 15.35 -1.65 11.99
C ARG A 128 14.91 -2.55 13.14
N ASN A 129 15.86 -3.21 13.80
CA ASN A 129 15.59 -4.11 14.93
C ASN A 129 14.49 -5.17 14.66
N GLY A 130 14.44 -5.70 13.43
CA GLY A 130 13.45 -6.72 13.04
C GLY A 130 12.03 -6.21 12.82
N ALA A 131 11.79 -4.90 12.82
CA ALA A 131 10.49 -4.28 12.58
C ALA A 131 10.55 -3.16 11.52
N PRO A 132 9.42 -2.82 10.88
CA PRO A 132 9.33 -1.63 10.04
C PRO A 132 9.33 -0.37 10.91
N HIS A 133 10.21 0.57 10.60
CA HIS A 133 10.26 1.90 11.18
C HIS A 133 10.04 2.94 10.08
N CYS A 134 8.98 3.72 10.23
CA CYS A 134 8.49 4.65 9.22
C CYS A 134 8.62 6.09 9.69
N THR A 135 9.12 6.96 8.82
CA THR A 135 9.07 8.41 9.00
C THR A 135 8.12 9.00 7.97
N VAL A 136 7.20 9.85 8.43
CA VAL A 136 6.29 10.62 7.58
C VAL A 136 6.75 12.06 7.59
N GLY A 137 7.13 12.60 6.44
CA GLY A 137 7.68 13.95 6.27
C GLY A 137 7.09 14.67 5.08
#